data_AF-A0A364NK55-F1
#
_entry.id   AF-A0A364NK55-F1
#
_cell.length_a   1.000
_cell.length_b   1.000
_cell.length_c   1.000
_cell.angle_alpha   90.00
_cell.angle_beta   90.00
_cell.angle_gamma   90.00
#
_symmetry.space_group_name_H-M   'P 1'
#
loop_
_entity.id
_entity.type
_entity.pdbx_description
1 polymer ?
#
loop_
_entity_poly.entity_id
_entity_poly.type
_entity_poly.pdbx_seq_one_letter_code
_entity_poly.pdbx_strand_id
1 'polypeptide(L)'
;MQFVKVICALIILSMLSACSWFGRDKTIPDIPEQVIYNDAMSALDAQNFSLAIEKLQLLEARYPFGRFSEQAQLELIYAYFRNNEPAASRSAADRFIRLHPNHDNIDYAYYMKGLTSFEEDRSFLARFLPLDETQRDPGAALDSFESFSVLLNRYPDSEYAPDTQRRMQYLKNRLATYEIHVASFYMKREAWVAAANRGRYVVENFQETPAVPDALAIMAEAYTKVGLDDLAQSAIDVLSLNYPDYIIRPFAPQNFDLLYTATFGLMGSIEPAVPARPVNPDRARAMRVDGSTQPEGGSQTGGRSWLNRITFGTFGDDGRVGEPTQ
;
A
#
# COMPACT_ATOMS: atom_id res chain seq x y z
N MET A 1 16.38 31.32 58.99
CA MET A 1 16.48 29.84 58.96
C MET A 1 15.24 29.11 59.52
N GLN A 2 14.45 29.68 60.44
CA GLN A 2 13.25 29.02 60.97
C GLN A 2 12.07 29.01 59.99
N PHE A 3 11.85 30.09 59.22
CA PHE A 3 10.80 30.15 58.19
C PHE A 3 10.94 29.10 57.08
N VAL A 4 12.17 28.81 56.65
CA VAL A 4 12.45 27.77 55.63
C VAL A 4 12.08 26.38 56.14
N LYS A 5 12.34 26.10 57.43
CA LYS A 5 11.95 24.83 58.06
C LYS A 5 10.44 24.66 58.15
N VAL A 6 9.71 25.74 58.43
CA VAL A 6 8.23 25.71 58.48
C VAL A 6 7.63 25.48 57.09
N ILE A 7 8.17 26.13 56.05
CA ILE A 7 7.70 25.95 54.67
C ILE A 7 7.98 24.52 54.17
N CYS A 8 9.17 23.96 54.45
CA CYS A 8 9.46 22.57 54.10
C CYS A 8 8.56 21.58 54.83
N ALA A 9 8.24 21.81 56.11
CA ALA A 9 7.32 20.94 56.86
C ALA A 9 5.89 20.98 56.30
N LEU A 10 5.43 22.14 55.84
CA LEU A 10 4.10 22.32 55.26
C LEU A 10 3.96 21.66 53.87
N ILE A 11 5.02 21.68 53.08
CA ILE A 11 5.09 20.99 51.77
C ILE A 11 5.12 19.46 51.95
N ILE A 12 5.88 18.97 52.93
CA ILE A 12 5.89 17.53 53.22
C ILE A 12 4.50 17.08 53.70
N LEU A 13 3.84 17.85 54.56
CA LEU A 13 2.50 17.52 55.05
C LEU A 13 1.42 17.54 53.94
N SER A 14 1.54 18.43 52.95
CA SER A 14 0.62 18.43 51.81
C SER A 14 0.81 17.23 50.88
N MET A 15 2.05 16.74 50.73
CA MET A 15 2.36 15.55 49.92
C MET A 15 1.85 14.25 50.54
N LEU A 16 1.74 14.14 51.87
CA LEU A 16 1.16 12.95 52.52
C LEU A 16 -0.36 12.83 52.33
N SER A 17 -1.06 13.94 52.06
CA SER A 17 -2.53 13.94 51.85
C SER A 17 -2.94 13.42 50.47
N ALA A 18 -2.03 13.40 49.49
CA ALA A 18 -2.32 13.06 48.10
C ALA A 18 -2.63 11.56 47.88
N CYS A 19 -2.12 10.68 48.75
CA CYS A 19 -2.31 9.24 48.59
C CYS A 19 -3.70 8.73 48.99
N SER A 20 -4.51 9.48 49.76
CA SER A 20 -5.86 9.04 50.14
C SER A 20 -6.94 9.34 49.10
N TRP A 21 -6.69 10.31 48.20
CA TRP A 21 -7.65 10.68 47.15
C TRP A 21 -7.72 9.63 46.03
N PHE A 22 -6.65 8.87 45.81
CA PHE A 22 -6.58 7.88 44.73
C PHE A 22 -7.12 6.50 45.13
N GLY A 23 -7.46 6.30 46.41
CA GLY A 23 -7.95 5.03 46.97
C GLY A 23 -9.48 4.98 47.11
N ARG A 24 -10.26 5.44 46.12
CA ARG A 24 -11.68 5.05 46.08
C ARG A 24 -11.73 3.58 45.68
N ASP A 25 -11.96 2.74 46.69
CA ASP A 25 -12.35 1.35 46.53
C ASP A 25 -13.63 1.34 45.68
N LYS A 26 -13.48 1.14 44.37
CA LYS A 26 -14.62 0.90 43.49
C LYS A 26 -15.12 -0.48 43.89
N THR A 27 -16.04 -0.55 44.85
CA THR A 27 -16.88 -1.73 45.02
C THR A 27 -17.62 -1.91 43.71
N ILE A 28 -17.05 -2.72 42.81
CA ILE A 28 -17.60 -2.89 41.47
C ILE A 28 -18.89 -3.69 41.66
N PRO A 29 -20.07 -3.11 41.43
CA PRO A 29 -21.33 -3.78 41.70
C PRO A 29 -21.37 -5.15 41.01
N ASP A 30 -21.99 -6.14 41.65
CA ASP A 30 -22.21 -7.45 41.05
C ASP A 30 -23.29 -7.29 39.97
N ILE A 31 -22.84 -7.05 38.74
CA ILE A 31 -23.70 -6.80 37.59
C ILE A 31 -23.81 -8.15 36.86
N PRO A 32 -25.04 -8.68 36.65
CA PRO A 32 -25.23 -9.95 35.95
C PRO A 32 -24.58 -9.95 34.57
N GLU A 33 -24.02 -11.10 34.18
CA GLU A 33 -23.34 -11.30 32.89
C GLU A 33 -24.14 -10.75 31.69
N GLN A 34 -25.42 -11.11 31.61
CA GLN A 34 -26.31 -10.69 30.52
C GLN A 34 -26.47 -9.17 30.43
N VAL A 35 -26.46 -8.47 31.57
CA VAL A 35 -26.56 -7.00 31.58
C VAL A 35 -25.29 -6.38 30.99
N ILE A 36 -24.12 -6.89 31.37
CA ILE A 36 -22.84 -6.42 30.82
C ILE A 36 -22.77 -6.66 29.31
N TYR A 37 -23.21 -7.85 28.87
CA TYR A 37 -23.24 -8.19 27.44
C TYR A 37 -24.18 -7.27 26.66
N ASN A 38 -25.41 -7.08 27.15
CA ASN A 38 -26.39 -6.22 26.47
C ASN A 38 -25.93 -4.75 26.42
N ASP A 39 -25.29 -4.26 27.49
CA ASP A 39 -24.68 -2.92 27.52
C ASP A 39 -23.56 -2.79 26.47
N ALA A 40 -22.71 -3.82 26.35
CA ALA A 40 -21.67 -3.87 25.33
C ALA A 40 -22.25 -3.84 23.91
N MET A 41 -23.28 -4.65 23.64
CA MET A 41 -23.93 -4.69 22.31
C MET A 41 -24.60 -3.35 21.99
N SER A 42 -25.28 -2.74 22.96
CA SER A 42 -25.87 -1.41 22.80
C SER A 42 -24.81 -0.35 22.49
N ALA A 43 -23.61 -0.46 23.08
CA ALA A 43 -22.50 0.43 22.78
C ALA A 43 -21.93 0.19 21.36
N LEU A 44 -21.85 -1.06 20.90
CA LEU A 44 -21.47 -1.39 19.52
C LEU A 44 -22.47 -0.83 18.50
N ASP A 45 -23.76 -1.01 18.75
CA ASP A 45 -24.85 -0.50 17.91
C ASP A 45 -24.82 1.04 17.84
N ALA A 46 -24.50 1.69 18.97
CA ALA A 46 -24.29 3.13 19.05
C ALA A 46 -22.93 3.60 18.48
N GLN A 47 -22.12 2.69 17.93
CA GLN A 47 -20.76 2.95 17.42
C GLN A 47 -19.79 3.52 18.47
N ASN A 48 -20.10 3.35 19.75
CA ASN A 48 -19.22 3.71 20.85
C ASN A 48 -18.28 2.53 21.17
N PHE A 49 -17.30 2.31 20.29
CA PHE A 49 -16.39 1.17 20.36
C PHE A 49 -15.54 1.19 21.62
N SER A 50 -15.10 2.36 22.10
CA SER A 50 -14.33 2.46 23.34
C SER A 50 -15.12 1.96 24.56
N LEU A 51 -16.40 2.34 24.67
CA LEU A 51 -17.26 1.83 25.75
C LEU A 51 -17.56 0.34 25.57
N ALA A 52 -17.80 -0.12 24.34
CA ALA A 52 -18.00 -1.54 24.06
C ALA A 52 -16.79 -2.37 24.49
N ILE A 53 -15.57 -1.94 24.15
CA ILE A 53 -14.32 -2.59 24.58
C ILE A 53 -14.25 -2.69 26.10
N GLU A 54 -14.52 -1.60 26.84
CA GLU A 54 -14.51 -1.60 28.30
C GLU A 54 -15.48 -2.65 28.88
N LYS A 55 -16.71 -2.71 28.34
CA LYS A 55 -17.74 -3.65 28.79
C LYS A 55 -17.41 -5.10 28.44
N LEU A 56 -16.89 -5.36 27.25
CA LEU A 56 -16.48 -6.69 26.80
C LEU A 56 -15.28 -7.22 27.59
N GLN A 57 -14.27 -6.38 27.85
CA GLN A 57 -13.15 -6.73 28.72
C GLN A 57 -13.61 -7.02 30.15
N LEU A 58 -14.56 -6.24 30.67
CA LEU A 58 -15.15 -6.47 31.99
C LEU A 58 -15.88 -7.82 32.04
N LEU A 59 -16.60 -8.18 30.97
CA LEU A 59 -17.25 -9.48 30.84
C LEU A 59 -16.22 -10.62 30.82
N GLU A 60 -15.18 -10.54 30.00
CA GLU A 60 -14.10 -11.54 29.96
C GLU A 60 -13.43 -11.73 31.33
N ALA A 61 -13.17 -10.64 32.06
CA ALA A 61 -12.50 -10.68 33.35
C ALA A 61 -13.36 -11.30 34.47
N ARG A 62 -14.68 -11.10 34.42
CA ARG A 62 -15.61 -11.56 35.46
C ARG A 62 -16.22 -12.94 35.17
N TYR A 63 -16.55 -13.18 33.91
CA TYR A 63 -17.28 -14.35 33.45
C TYR A 63 -16.52 -15.05 32.30
N PRO A 64 -15.27 -15.52 32.53
CA PRO A 64 -14.43 -16.11 31.47
C PRO A 64 -14.99 -17.40 30.87
N PHE A 65 -15.91 -18.07 31.58
CA PHE A 65 -16.62 -19.27 31.14
C PHE A 65 -18.14 -19.05 31.10
N GLY A 66 -18.57 -17.78 31.05
CA GLY A 66 -19.97 -17.39 30.97
C GLY A 66 -20.61 -17.81 29.65
N ARG A 67 -21.94 -17.76 29.59
CA ARG A 67 -22.71 -18.14 28.39
C ARG A 67 -22.35 -17.28 27.17
N PHE A 68 -21.99 -16.01 27.39
CA PHE A 68 -21.65 -15.06 26.34
C PHE A 68 -20.13 -14.87 26.18
N SER A 69 -19.30 -15.64 26.89
CA SER A 69 -17.85 -15.45 26.93
C SER A 69 -17.20 -15.55 25.54
N GLU A 70 -17.50 -16.61 24.79
CA GLU A 70 -16.94 -16.84 23.45
C GLU A 70 -17.42 -15.79 22.45
N GLN A 71 -18.71 -15.46 22.46
CA GLN A 71 -19.25 -14.40 21.61
C GLN A 71 -18.63 -13.04 21.97
N ALA A 72 -18.49 -12.71 23.25
CA ALA A 72 -17.87 -11.45 23.69
C ALA A 72 -16.42 -11.32 23.21
N GLN A 73 -15.66 -12.42 23.14
CA GLN A 73 -14.31 -12.41 22.56
C GLN A 73 -14.34 -12.05 21.07
N LEU A 74 -15.28 -12.60 20.29
CA LEU A 74 -15.45 -12.25 18.87
C LEU A 74 -15.84 -10.78 18.68
N GLU A 75 -16.79 -10.30 19.47
CA GLU A 75 -17.22 -8.90 19.45
C GLU A 75 -16.10 -7.96 19.86
N LEU A 76 -15.21 -8.38 20.76
CA LEU A 76 -14.05 -7.60 21.18
C LEU A 76 -13.04 -7.43 20.05
N ILE A 77 -12.81 -8.46 19.22
CA ILE A 77 -11.99 -8.35 18.00
C ILE A 77 -12.55 -7.26 17.09
N TYR A 78 -13.86 -7.31 16.82
CA TYR A 78 -14.54 -6.32 16.00
C TYR A 78 -14.46 -4.91 16.60
N ALA A 79 -14.70 -4.78 17.90
CA ALA A 79 -14.66 -3.51 18.59
C ALA A 79 -13.27 -2.86 18.48
N TYR A 80 -12.18 -3.62 18.69
CA TYR A 80 -10.81 -3.12 18.51
C TYR A 80 -10.54 -2.70 17.07
N PHE A 81 -10.94 -3.51 16.10
CA PHE A 81 -10.78 -3.18 14.68
C PHE A 81 -11.47 -1.85 14.34
N ARG A 82 -12.73 -1.69 14.78
CA ARG A 82 -13.51 -0.47 14.55
C ARG A 82 -13.03 0.73 15.36
N ASN A 83 -12.38 0.52 16.51
CA ASN A 83 -11.74 1.56 17.31
C ASN A 83 -10.35 1.96 16.77
N ASN A 84 -9.93 1.44 15.61
CA ASN A 84 -8.61 1.69 15.01
C ASN A 84 -7.44 1.23 15.90
N GLU A 85 -7.61 0.09 16.56
CA GLU A 85 -6.59 -0.58 17.40
C GLU A 85 -6.16 -1.93 16.78
N PRO A 86 -5.41 -1.92 15.66
CA PRO A 86 -5.14 -3.14 14.90
C PRO A 86 -4.32 -4.17 15.68
N ALA A 87 -3.34 -3.74 16.47
CA ALA A 87 -2.54 -4.65 17.30
C ALA A 87 -3.40 -5.39 18.35
N ALA A 88 -4.34 -4.69 18.98
CA ALA A 88 -5.25 -5.28 19.97
C ALA A 88 -6.24 -6.25 19.32
N SER A 89 -6.81 -5.87 18.17
CA SER A 89 -7.68 -6.75 17.37
C SER A 89 -6.97 -8.03 16.94
N ARG A 90 -5.75 -7.93 16.37
CA ARG A 90 -4.94 -9.10 15.98
C ARG A 90 -4.65 -10.01 17.18
N SER A 91 -4.23 -9.45 18.30
CA SER A 91 -3.97 -10.23 19.52
C SER A 91 -5.21 -10.91 20.08
N ALA A 92 -6.38 -10.26 20.00
CA ALA A 92 -7.65 -10.85 20.42
C ALA A 92 -8.06 -12.00 19.49
N ALA A 93 -7.88 -11.84 18.17
CA ALA A 93 -8.15 -12.89 17.20
C ALA A 93 -7.24 -14.11 17.39
N ASP A 94 -5.94 -13.91 17.58
CA ASP A 94 -4.98 -14.99 17.87
C ASP A 94 -5.32 -15.73 19.16
N ARG A 95 -5.77 -14.99 20.19
CA ARG A 95 -6.24 -15.60 21.43
C ARG A 95 -7.48 -16.47 21.18
N PHE A 96 -8.49 -15.95 20.47
CA PHE A 96 -9.71 -16.69 20.16
C PHE A 96 -9.41 -17.98 19.39
N ILE A 97 -8.63 -17.89 18.30
CA ILE A 97 -8.23 -19.03 17.46
C ILE A 97 -7.55 -20.12 18.28
N ARG A 98 -6.69 -19.74 19.23
CA ARG A 98 -5.95 -20.68 20.08
C ARG A 98 -6.82 -21.31 21.16
N LEU A 99 -7.74 -20.56 21.76
CA LEU A 99 -8.58 -21.03 22.86
C LEU A 99 -9.80 -21.82 22.36
N HIS A 100 -10.35 -21.47 21.20
CA HIS A 100 -11.60 -22.01 20.68
C HIS A 100 -11.45 -22.56 19.24
N PRO A 101 -10.54 -23.55 19.00
CA PRO A 101 -10.22 -24.05 17.66
C PRO A 101 -11.39 -24.74 16.93
N ASN A 102 -12.42 -25.17 17.66
CA ASN A 102 -13.59 -25.89 17.13
C ASN A 102 -14.87 -25.04 17.15
N HIS A 103 -14.77 -23.73 17.37
CA HIS A 103 -15.93 -22.85 17.41
C HIS A 103 -16.51 -22.63 16.01
N ASP A 104 -17.84 -22.56 15.89
CA ASP A 104 -18.53 -22.47 14.58
C ASP A 104 -18.08 -21.24 13.77
N ASN A 105 -17.90 -20.09 14.42
CA ASN A 105 -17.44 -18.83 13.80
C ASN A 105 -15.92 -18.61 13.88
N ILE A 106 -15.11 -19.67 13.92
CA ILE A 106 -13.64 -19.52 13.96
C ILE A 106 -13.08 -18.89 12.67
N ASP A 107 -13.72 -19.15 11.54
CA ASP A 107 -13.41 -18.57 10.24
C ASP A 107 -13.51 -17.04 10.26
N TYR A 108 -14.50 -16.48 10.97
CA TYR A 108 -14.60 -15.04 11.24
C TYR A 108 -13.36 -14.49 11.97
N ALA A 109 -12.84 -15.21 12.98
CA ALA A 109 -11.64 -14.76 13.70
C ALA A 109 -10.39 -14.75 12.79
N TYR A 110 -10.23 -15.76 11.93
CA TYR A 110 -9.16 -15.78 10.91
C TYR A 110 -9.33 -14.64 9.90
N TYR A 111 -10.57 -14.39 9.44
CA TYR A 111 -10.89 -13.30 8.53
C TYR A 111 -10.54 -11.94 9.16
N MET A 112 -10.99 -11.68 10.38
CA MET A 112 -10.72 -10.43 11.09
C MET A 112 -9.24 -10.20 11.36
N LYS A 113 -8.46 -11.25 11.63
CA LYS A 113 -7.00 -11.17 11.75
C LYS A 113 -6.35 -10.66 10.45
N GLY A 114 -6.74 -11.22 9.31
CA GLY A 114 -6.25 -10.80 8.00
C GLY A 114 -6.73 -9.40 7.61
N LEU A 115 -8.00 -9.09 7.88
CA LEU A 115 -8.62 -7.80 7.59
C LEU A 115 -8.01 -6.66 8.40
N THR A 116 -7.71 -6.91 9.67
CA THR A 116 -7.07 -5.92 10.53
C THR A 116 -5.69 -5.52 9.99
N SER A 117 -4.89 -6.50 9.58
CA SER A 117 -3.57 -6.25 8.96
C SER A 117 -3.70 -5.53 7.62
N PHE A 118 -4.74 -5.86 6.84
CA PHE A 118 -5.04 -5.23 5.55
C PHE A 118 -5.34 -3.73 5.68
N GLU A 119 -6.07 -3.33 6.72
CA GLU A 119 -6.46 -1.93 6.94
C GLU A 119 -5.41 -1.12 7.70
N GLU A 120 -4.50 -1.76 8.44
CA GLU A 120 -3.38 -1.09 9.12
C GLU A 120 -2.51 -0.28 8.12
N ASP A 121 -2.29 -0.83 6.92
CA ASP A 121 -1.55 -0.14 5.85
C ASP A 121 -2.29 1.07 5.26
N ARG A 122 -3.63 1.04 5.31
CA ARG A 122 -4.49 2.10 4.79
C ARG A 122 -4.65 3.20 5.82
N SER A 123 -3.53 3.84 6.15
CA SER A 123 -3.52 4.98 7.06
C SER A 123 -4.51 6.05 6.57
N PHE A 124 -5.37 6.54 7.46
CA PHE A 124 -6.43 7.53 7.18
C PHE A 124 -5.97 8.74 6.34
N LEU A 125 -4.69 9.16 6.49
CA LEU A 125 -4.10 10.28 5.77
C LEU A 125 -3.69 9.94 4.32
N ALA A 126 -3.43 8.67 4.00
CA ALA A 126 -3.09 8.22 2.64
C ALA A 126 -4.26 8.40 1.66
N ARG A 127 -5.50 8.47 2.16
CA ARG A 127 -6.68 8.76 1.34
C ARG A 127 -6.69 10.18 0.76
N PHE A 128 -6.00 11.12 1.42
CA PHE A 128 -6.02 12.55 1.06
C PHE A 128 -4.72 13.04 0.41
N LEU A 129 -3.69 12.19 0.36
CA LEU A 129 -2.41 12.50 -0.25
C LEU A 129 -2.14 11.53 -1.41
N PRO A 130 -1.56 11.96 -2.54
CA PRO A 130 -1.17 11.08 -3.64
C PRO A 130 0.12 10.31 -3.28
N LEU A 131 0.07 9.53 -2.19
CA LEU A 131 1.17 8.67 -1.76
C LEU A 131 0.97 7.29 -2.35
N ASP A 132 2.00 6.79 -3.02
CA ASP A 132 2.01 5.44 -3.55
C ASP A 132 2.29 4.44 -2.40
N GLU A 133 1.24 3.75 -1.96
CA GLU A 133 1.30 2.76 -0.87
C GLU A 133 2.24 1.59 -1.20
N THR A 134 2.48 1.31 -2.49
CA THR A 134 3.34 0.20 -2.94
C THR A 134 4.82 0.46 -2.74
N GLN A 135 5.22 1.65 -2.30
CA GLN A 135 6.62 2.00 -2.00
C GLN A 135 6.97 1.89 -0.51
N ARG A 136 5.97 1.68 0.35
CA ARG A 136 6.15 1.56 1.81
C ARG A 136 6.45 0.12 2.21
N ASP A 137 6.91 -0.08 3.44
CA ASP A 137 7.18 -1.40 3.99
C ASP A 137 5.94 -2.32 3.85
N PRO A 138 6.07 -3.50 3.23
CA PRO A 138 4.93 -4.38 2.96
C PRO A 138 4.57 -5.30 4.13
N GLY A 139 5.13 -5.09 5.33
CA GLY A 139 4.98 -5.99 6.47
C GLY A 139 3.51 -6.35 6.77
N ALA A 140 2.62 -5.37 6.92
CA ALA A 140 1.22 -5.67 7.22
C ALA A 140 0.48 -6.33 6.02
N ALA A 141 0.94 -6.07 4.79
CA ALA A 141 0.45 -6.73 3.57
C ALA A 141 0.75 -8.23 3.58
N LEU A 142 1.98 -8.59 3.98
CA LEU A 142 2.44 -9.97 4.11
C LEU A 142 1.66 -10.67 5.22
N ASP A 143 1.58 -10.07 6.41
CA ASP A 143 0.80 -10.58 7.55
C ASP A 143 -0.68 -10.83 7.16
N SER A 144 -1.26 -9.90 6.39
CA SER A 144 -2.62 -10.00 5.88
C SER A 144 -2.76 -11.15 4.89
N PHE A 145 -1.85 -11.26 3.92
CA PHE A 145 -1.86 -12.31 2.92
C PHE A 145 -1.72 -13.70 3.54
N GLU A 146 -0.82 -13.86 4.51
CA GLU A 146 -0.63 -15.11 5.25
C GLU A 146 -1.88 -15.48 6.04
N SER A 147 -2.47 -14.54 6.79
CA SER A 147 -3.68 -14.78 7.58
C SER A 147 -4.87 -15.19 6.69
N PHE A 148 -5.05 -14.51 5.56
CA PHE A 148 -6.06 -14.85 4.57
C PHE A 148 -5.79 -16.19 3.88
N SER A 149 -4.52 -16.53 3.63
CA SER A 149 -4.16 -17.85 3.08
C SER A 149 -4.56 -18.97 4.05
N VAL A 150 -4.34 -18.79 5.36
CA VAL A 150 -4.78 -19.77 6.36
C VAL A 150 -6.29 -19.95 6.35
N LEU A 151 -7.05 -18.85 6.26
CA LEU A 151 -8.52 -18.90 6.16
C LEU A 151 -8.97 -19.72 4.94
N LEU A 152 -8.47 -19.42 3.74
CA LEU A 152 -8.89 -20.12 2.52
C LEU A 152 -8.44 -21.59 2.51
N ASN A 153 -7.27 -21.90 3.07
CA ASN A 153 -6.76 -23.27 3.12
C ASN A 153 -7.54 -24.14 4.10
N ARG A 154 -7.98 -23.57 5.24
CA ARG A 154 -8.66 -24.33 6.29
C ARG A 154 -10.18 -24.30 6.16
N TYR A 155 -10.75 -23.18 5.72
CA TYR A 155 -12.19 -22.95 5.61
C TYR A 155 -12.55 -22.37 4.22
N PRO A 156 -12.35 -23.16 3.15
CA PRO A 156 -12.63 -22.70 1.78
C PRO A 156 -14.11 -22.35 1.54
N ASP A 157 -15.03 -22.98 2.29
CA ASP A 157 -16.48 -22.79 2.19
C ASP A 157 -17.03 -21.70 3.13
N SER A 158 -16.15 -20.96 3.83
CA SER A 158 -16.54 -19.85 4.71
C SER A 158 -17.29 -18.75 3.95
N GLU A 159 -18.22 -18.06 4.61
CA GLU A 159 -18.90 -16.90 4.04
C GLU A 159 -17.93 -15.76 3.65
N TYR A 160 -16.76 -15.72 4.30
CA TYR A 160 -15.72 -14.70 4.08
C TYR A 160 -14.76 -15.07 2.95
N ALA A 161 -14.81 -16.30 2.42
CA ALA A 161 -13.86 -16.78 1.42
C ALA A 161 -13.85 -15.94 0.11
N PRO A 162 -15.01 -15.55 -0.47
CA PRO A 162 -15.02 -14.76 -1.71
C PRO A 162 -14.39 -13.38 -1.53
N ASP A 163 -14.60 -12.72 -0.39
CA ASP A 163 -13.98 -11.43 -0.11
C ASP A 163 -12.47 -11.56 0.10
N THR A 164 -12.08 -12.60 0.84
CA THR A 164 -10.69 -12.96 1.11
C THR A 164 -9.91 -13.20 -0.19
N GLN A 165 -10.46 -13.94 -1.14
CA GLN A 165 -9.83 -14.18 -2.44
C GLN A 165 -9.55 -12.87 -3.20
N ARG A 166 -10.52 -11.96 -3.23
CA ARG A 166 -10.36 -10.65 -3.89
C ARG A 166 -9.28 -9.82 -3.22
N ARG A 167 -9.23 -9.80 -1.89
CA ARG A 167 -8.18 -9.09 -1.14
C ARG A 167 -6.81 -9.71 -1.33
N MET A 168 -6.70 -11.03 -1.35
CA MET A 168 -5.45 -11.73 -1.65
C MET A 168 -4.94 -11.42 -3.05
N GLN A 169 -5.81 -11.36 -4.06
CA GLN A 169 -5.39 -10.94 -5.41
C GLN A 169 -4.85 -9.51 -5.42
N TYR A 170 -5.51 -8.59 -4.71
CA TYR A 170 -5.03 -7.22 -4.56
C TYR A 170 -3.67 -7.17 -3.85
N LEU A 171 -3.52 -7.89 -2.73
CA LEU A 171 -2.27 -7.96 -1.98
C LEU A 171 -1.14 -8.56 -2.82
N LYS A 172 -1.42 -9.63 -3.58
CA LYS A 172 -0.46 -10.25 -4.51
C LYS A 172 0.04 -9.23 -5.53
N ASN A 173 -0.86 -8.47 -6.15
CA ASN A 173 -0.49 -7.41 -7.09
C ASN A 173 0.34 -6.32 -6.41
N ARG A 174 -0.07 -5.87 -5.22
CA ARG A 174 0.63 -4.83 -4.46
C ARG A 174 2.05 -5.25 -4.06
N LEU A 175 2.21 -6.47 -3.56
CA LEU A 175 3.50 -7.05 -3.17
C LEU A 175 4.43 -7.19 -4.39
N ALA A 176 3.88 -7.61 -5.54
CA ALA A 176 4.65 -7.69 -6.77
C ALA A 176 5.12 -6.30 -7.24
N THR A 177 4.25 -5.29 -7.19
CA THR A 177 4.61 -3.91 -7.52
C THR A 177 5.68 -3.34 -6.59
N TYR A 178 5.60 -3.63 -5.29
CA TYR A 178 6.65 -3.26 -4.33
C TYR A 178 8.03 -3.78 -4.76
N GLU A 179 8.11 -5.06 -5.17
CA GLU A 179 9.37 -5.64 -5.66
C GLU A 179 9.88 -4.96 -6.94
N ILE A 180 8.98 -4.52 -7.84
CA ILE A 180 9.36 -3.70 -9.01
C ILE A 180 9.93 -2.34 -8.60
N HIS A 181 9.38 -1.69 -7.57
CA HIS A 181 9.94 -0.45 -7.05
C HIS A 181 11.34 -0.64 -6.48
N VAL A 182 11.56 -1.72 -5.72
CA VAL A 182 12.88 -2.09 -5.20
C VAL A 182 13.85 -2.41 -6.33
N ALA A 183 13.42 -3.17 -7.34
CA ALA A 183 14.20 -3.48 -8.52
C ALA A 183 14.60 -2.21 -9.29
N SER A 184 13.65 -1.30 -9.51
CA SER A 184 13.87 0.01 -10.14
C SER A 184 14.84 0.88 -9.35
N PHE A 185 14.79 0.83 -8.01
CA PHE A 185 15.75 1.52 -7.15
C PHE A 185 17.18 0.98 -7.33
N TYR A 186 17.34 -0.33 -7.52
CA TYR A 186 18.64 -0.94 -7.83
C TYR A 186 19.12 -0.63 -9.25
N MET A 187 18.22 -0.61 -10.24
CA MET A 187 18.54 -0.17 -11.61
C MET A 187 19.13 1.25 -11.62
N LYS A 188 18.51 2.18 -10.88
CA LYS A 188 19.00 3.57 -10.74
C LYS A 188 20.38 3.70 -10.11
N ARG A 189 20.83 2.68 -9.35
CA ARG A 189 22.14 2.62 -8.69
C ARG A 189 23.13 1.73 -9.42
N GLU A 190 22.78 1.27 -10.62
CA GLU A 190 23.61 0.36 -11.41
C GLU A 190 23.91 -0.97 -10.69
N ALA A 191 23.07 -1.34 -9.73
CA ALA A 191 23.15 -2.61 -9.00
C ALA A 191 22.40 -3.72 -9.79
N TRP A 192 22.87 -4.00 -11.00
CA TRP A 192 22.18 -4.84 -11.99
C TRP A 192 21.83 -6.23 -11.48
N VAL A 193 22.77 -6.92 -10.81
CA VAL A 193 22.54 -8.27 -10.26
C VAL A 193 21.42 -8.25 -9.20
N ALA A 194 21.36 -7.23 -8.36
CA ALA A 194 20.31 -7.08 -7.36
C ALA A 194 18.95 -6.80 -8.01
N ALA A 195 18.91 -5.95 -9.03
CA ALA A 195 17.70 -5.68 -9.80
C ALA A 195 17.17 -6.94 -10.52
N ALA A 196 18.05 -7.71 -11.18
CA ALA A 196 17.69 -8.97 -11.82
C ALA A 196 17.14 -9.99 -10.83
N ASN A 197 17.73 -10.11 -9.63
CA ASN A 197 17.24 -11.01 -8.58
C ASN A 197 15.82 -10.61 -8.10
N ARG A 198 15.53 -9.32 -8.01
CA ARG A 198 14.19 -8.82 -7.64
C ARG A 198 13.16 -9.11 -8.73
N GLY A 199 13.50 -8.87 -9.99
CA GLY A 199 12.66 -9.25 -11.13
C GLY A 199 12.40 -10.76 -11.17
N ARG A 200 13.45 -11.58 -10.99
CA ARG A 200 13.31 -13.05 -10.92
C ARG A 200 12.35 -13.48 -9.82
N TYR A 201 12.48 -12.89 -8.63
CA TYR A 201 11.58 -13.17 -7.51
C TYR A 201 10.10 -12.90 -7.85
N VAL A 202 9.81 -11.82 -8.58
CA VAL A 202 8.44 -11.52 -9.06
C VAL A 202 7.94 -12.58 -10.04
N VAL A 203 8.75 -12.99 -10.99
CA VAL A 203 8.37 -14.03 -11.97
C VAL A 203 8.14 -15.39 -11.30
N GLU A 204 8.93 -15.72 -10.29
CA GLU A 204 8.83 -16.99 -9.57
C GLU A 204 7.64 -17.04 -8.59
N ASN A 205 7.36 -15.94 -7.88
CA ASN A 205 6.42 -15.94 -6.73
C ASN A 205 5.11 -15.18 -6.99
N PHE A 206 5.08 -14.27 -7.97
CA PHE A 206 3.94 -13.38 -8.24
C PHE A 206 3.45 -13.50 -9.69
N GLN A 207 3.37 -14.73 -10.20
CA GLN A 207 2.79 -15.02 -11.52
C GLN A 207 1.38 -14.45 -11.65
N GLU A 208 0.97 -14.12 -12.88
CA GLU A 208 -0.35 -13.54 -13.22
C GLU A 208 -0.61 -12.13 -12.65
N THR A 209 0.37 -11.51 -12.01
CA THR A 209 0.25 -10.11 -11.59
C THR A 209 0.60 -9.15 -12.73
N PRO A 210 0.05 -7.92 -12.74
CA PRO A 210 0.42 -6.90 -13.73
C PRO A 210 1.90 -6.48 -13.70
N ALA A 211 2.61 -6.81 -12.61
CA ALA A 211 4.02 -6.49 -12.42
C ALA A 211 4.99 -7.47 -13.11
N VAL A 212 4.52 -8.66 -13.52
CA VAL A 212 5.34 -9.67 -14.22
C VAL A 212 6.04 -9.13 -15.49
N PRO A 213 5.36 -8.42 -16.41
CA PRO A 213 6.04 -7.89 -17.59
C PRO A 213 7.12 -6.85 -17.24
N ASP A 214 6.89 -6.01 -16.22
CA ASP A 214 7.91 -5.08 -15.72
C ASP A 214 9.12 -5.83 -15.14
N ALA A 215 8.88 -6.92 -14.41
CA ALA A 215 9.95 -7.77 -13.88
C ALA A 215 10.83 -8.37 -14.98
N LEU A 216 10.20 -8.91 -16.03
CA LEU A 216 10.90 -9.47 -17.19
C LEU A 216 11.71 -8.41 -17.94
N ALA A 217 11.17 -7.20 -18.08
CA ALA A 217 11.87 -6.08 -18.70
C ALA A 217 13.10 -5.65 -17.87
N ILE A 218 12.97 -5.57 -16.54
CA ILE A 218 14.09 -5.30 -15.64
C ILE A 218 15.16 -6.40 -15.74
N MET A 219 14.74 -7.67 -15.76
CA MET A 219 15.67 -8.80 -15.92
C MET A 219 16.43 -8.70 -17.24
N ALA A 220 15.74 -8.46 -18.35
CA ALA A 220 16.36 -8.29 -19.66
C ALA A 220 17.40 -7.15 -19.66
N GLU A 221 17.03 -5.98 -19.15
CA GLU A 221 17.93 -4.82 -19.10
C GLU A 221 19.14 -5.10 -18.20
N ALA A 222 18.91 -5.64 -17.00
CA ALA A 222 19.95 -5.93 -16.02
C ALA A 222 20.93 -7.01 -16.52
N TYR A 223 20.43 -8.12 -17.09
CA TYR A 223 21.27 -9.19 -17.64
C TYR A 223 22.16 -8.68 -18.78
N THR A 224 21.63 -7.81 -19.64
CA THR A 224 22.41 -7.15 -20.70
C THR A 224 23.56 -6.33 -20.13
N LYS A 225 23.31 -5.56 -19.06
CA LYS A 225 24.34 -4.72 -18.43
C LYS A 225 25.48 -5.51 -17.79
N VAL A 226 25.24 -6.76 -17.41
CA VAL A 226 26.28 -7.66 -16.84
C VAL A 226 26.86 -8.64 -17.86
N GLY A 227 26.45 -8.57 -19.14
CA GLY A 227 26.96 -9.42 -20.22
C GLY A 227 26.41 -10.85 -20.22
N LEU A 228 25.22 -11.07 -19.65
CA LEU A 228 24.53 -12.36 -19.63
C LEU A 228 23.47 -12.41 -20.75
N ASP A 229 23.94 -12.36 -21.99
CA ASP A 229 23.07 -12.16 -23.17
C ASP A 229 22.04 -13.28 -23.37
N ASP A 230 22.39 -14.54 -23.09
CA ASP A 230 21.47 -15.67 -23.20
C ASP A 230 20.26 -15.54 -22.25
N LEU A 231 20.52 -15.09 -21.01
CA LEU A 231 19.47 -14.86 -20.01
C LEU A 231 18.64 -13.63 -20.36
N ALA A 232 19.28 -12.58 -20.89
CA ALA A 232 18.60 -11.39 -21.36
C ALA A 232 17.63 -11.73 -22.49
N GLN A 233 18.10 -12.51 -23.48
CA GLN A 233 17.28 -12.95 -24.61
C GLN A 233 16.12 -13.84 -24.14
N SER A 234 16.37 -14.78 -23.22
CA SER A 234 15.32 -15.63 -22.65
C SER A 234 14.21 -14.81 -21.97
N ALA A 235 14.57 -13.77 -21.22
CA ALA A 235 13.59 -12.88 -20.59
C ALA A 235 12.77 -12.10 -21.63
N ILE A 236 13.41 -11.62 -22.70
CA ILE A 236 12.76 -10.93 -23.82
C ILE A 236 11.81 -11.87 -24.56
N ASP A 237 12.22 -13.11 -24.81
CA ASP A 237 11.40 -14.09 -25.52
C ASP A 237 10.12 -14.38 -24.74
N VAL A 238 10.22 -14.64 -23.43
CA VAL A 238 9.06 -14.84 -22.54
C VAL A 238 8.17 -13.60 -22.51
N LEU A 239 8.75 -12.40 -22.39
CA LEU A 239 8.00 -11.15 -22.41
C LEU A 239 7.25 -10.96 -23.73
N SER A 240 7.91 -11.20 -24.86
CA SER A 240 7.34 -11.03 -26.19
C SER A 240 6.22 -12.02 -26.51
N LEU A 241 6.35 -13.25 -26.02
CA LEU A 241 5.39 -14.32 -26.24
C LEU A 241 4.10 -14.09 -25.45
N ASN A 242 4.21 -13.65 -24.20
CA ASN A 242 3.06 -13.53 -23.29
C ASN A 242 2.48 -12.11 -23.25
N TYR A 243 3.28 -11.08 -23.57
CA TYR A 243 2.89 -9.67 -23.51
C TYR A 243 3.32 -8.93 -24.79
N PRO A 244 2.73 -9.26 -25.95
CA PRO A 244 3.19 -8.75 -27.24
C PRO A 244 3.10 -7.23 -27.35
N ASP A 245 2.12 -6.61 -26.69
CA ASP A 245 1.86 -5.15 -26.70
C ASP A 245 2.64 -4.38 -25.62
N TYR A 246 3.46 -5.07 -24.82
CA TYR A 246 4.20 -4.43 -23.75
C TYR A 246 5.35 -3.57 -24.30
N ILE A 247 5.34 -2.28 -23.96
CA ILE A 247 6.38 -1.33 -24.34
C ILE A 247 7.49 -1.36 -23.28
N ILE A 248 8.66 -1.87 -23.66
CA ILE A 248 9.85 -1.86 -22.79
C ILE A 248 10.23 -0.41 -22.48
N ARG A 249 10.11 -0.04 -21.20
CA ARG A 249 10.58 1.25 -20.70
C ARG A 249 12.00 1.07 -20.16
N PRO A 250 12.90 2.03 -20.37
CA PRO A 250 14.21 2.00 -19.74
C PRO A 250 14.05 2.30 -18.24
N PHE A 251 14.66 1.49 -17.40
CA PHE A 251 14.67 1.69 -15.94
C PHE A 251 15.90 2.50 -15.48
N ALA A 252 16.86 2.75 -16.37
CA ALA A 252 18.01 3.63 -16.16
C ALA A 252 17.59 5.10 -15.92
N PRO A 253 18.39 5.87 -15.15
CA PRO A 253 18.12 7.28 -14.90
C PRO A 253 18.08 8.07 -16.22
N GLN A 254 17.05 8.90 -16.38
CA GLN A 254 16.99 9.87 -17.47
C GLN A 254 17.98 10.99 -17.16
N ASN A 255 18.82 11.34 -18.13
CA ASN A 255 19.76 12.45 -17.97
C ASN A 255 18.98 13.75 -18.17
N PHE A 256 18.99 14.60 -17.13
CA PHE A 256 18.40 15.93 -17.20
C PHE A 256 19.47 16.92 -17.62
N ASP A 257 19.18 17.73 -18.64
CA ASP A 257 20.07 18.82 -19.01
C ASP A 257 20.12 19.88 -17.89
N LEU A 258 21.25 20.59 -17.77
CA LEU A 258 21.49 21.56 -16.70
C LEU A 258 20.40 22.65 -16.67
N LEU A 259 19.91 23.04 -17.85
CA LEU A 259 18.84 24.01 -18.01
C LEU A 259 17.52 23.49 -17.41
N TYR A 260 17.23 22.19 -17.54
CA TYR A 260 16.06 21.55 -16.95
C TYR A 260 16.13 21.55 -15.42
N THR A 261 17.28 21.18 -14.85
CA THR A 261 17.47 21.20 -13.39
C THR A 261 17.46 22.63 -12.84
N ALA A 262 18.11 23.57 -13.52
CA ALA A 262 18.21 24.96 -13.07
C ALA A 262 16.87 25.71 -13.12
N THR A 263 15.98 25.32 -14.03
CA THR A 263 14.66 25.96 -14.18
C THR A 263 13.53 25.18 -13.52
N PHE A 264 13.85 24.18 -12.69
CA PHE A 264 12.86 23.32 -12.04
C PHE A 264 11.85 22.72 -13.05
N GLY A 265 12.34 22.31 -14.23
CA GLY A 265 11.54 21.69 -15.28
C GLY A 265 10.77 22.66 -16.19
N LEU A 266 11.05 23.96 -16.14
CA LEU A 266 10.35 24.98 -16.94
C LEU A 266 10.96 25.18 -18.34
N MET A 267 12.26 24.90 -18.52
CA MET A 267 12.96 24.90 -19.81
C MET A 267 14.04 23.80 -19.87
N GLY A 268 14.31 23.27 -21.05
CA GLY A 268 15.31 22.22 -21.28
C GLY A 268 14.67 20.94 -21.83
N SER A 269 15.50 19.96 -22.16
CA SER A 269 15.06 18.66 -22.67
C SER A 269 15.42 17.54 -21.71
N ILE A 270 14.60 16.49 -21.70
CA ILE A 270 14.90 15.23 -21.05
C ILE A 270 15.41 14.29 -22.14
N GLU A 271 16.64 13.79 -22.01
CA GLU A 271 17.11 12.71 -22.88
C GLU A 271 16.53 11.40 -22.34
N PRO A 272 15.61 10.74 -23.07
CA PRO A 272 15.08 9.46 -22.64
C PRO A 272 16.23 8.45 -22.63
N ALA A 273 16.41 7.77 -21.51
CA ALA A 273 17.35 6.64 -21.45
C ALA A 273 17.00 5.65 -22.57
N VAL A 274 17.99 5.12 -23.27
CA VAL A 274 17.76 4.08 -24.28
C VAL A 274 17.78 2.74 -23.55
N PRO A 275 16.77 1.86 -23.72
CA PRO A 275 16.76 0.56 -23.06
C PRO A 275 18.03 -0.23 -23.39
N ALA A 276 18.63 -0.92 -22.42
CA ALA A 276 19.80 -1.76 -22.65
C ALA A 276 19.41 -2.88 -23.63
N ARG A 277 20.09 -2.95 -24.78
CA ARG A 277 19.71 -3.84 -25.88
C ARG A 277 20.52 -5.12 -25.88
N PRO A 278 19.82 -6.25 -26.00
CA PRO A 278 20.10 -7.27 -27.00
C PRO A 278 18.80 -7.41 -27.81
N VAL A 279 18.73 -6.77 -28.98
CA VAL A 279 17.49 -6.81 -29.78
C VAL A 279 17.61 -7.89 -30.84
N ASN A 280 16.69 -8.85 -30.83
CA ASN A 280 16.38 -9.65 -32.01
C ASN A 280 16.02 -8.68 -33.17
N PRO A 281 16.80 -8.67 -34.27
CA PRO A 281 16.72 -7.64 -35.32
C PRO A 281 15.35 -7.49 -35.96
N ASP A 282 14.48 -8.50 -35.89
CA ASP A 282 13.19 -8.50 -36.58
C ASP A 282 12.11 -7.66 -35.88
N ARG A 283 12.12 -7.55 -34.55
CA ARG A 283 11.23 -6.61 -33.82
C ARG A 283 11.70 -5.16 -33.92
N ALA A 284 13.02 -4.92 -33.98
CA ALA A 284 13.57 -3.60 -34.29
C ALA A 284 13.20 -3.11 -35.70
N ARG A 285 12.87 -4.01 -36.62
CA ARG A 285 12.35 -3.66 -37.94
C ARG A 285 10.87 -3.28 -37.87
N ALA A 286 10.03 -4.03 -37.16
CA ALA A 286 8.61 -3.69 -36.98
C ALA A 286 8.41 -2.30 -36.34
N MET A 287 9.19 -1.97 -35.32
CA MET A 287 9.12 -0.65 -34.66
C MET A 287 9.74 0.48 -35.49
N ARG A 288 10.63 0.16 -36.44
CA ARG A 288 11.10 1.13 -37.45
C ARG A 288 10.05 1.40 -38.51
N VAL A 289 9.20 0.42 -38.85
CA VAL A 289 8.13 0.57 -39.84
C VAL A 289 7.05 1.54 -39.34
N ASP A 290 6.73 1.54 -38.04
CA ASP A 290 5.80 2.52 -37.45
C ASP A 290 6.43 3.91 -37.21
N GLY A 291 7.76 4.01 -37.26
CA GLY A 291 8.52 5.26 -37.10
C GLY A 291 9.09 5.84 -38.39
N SER A 292 8.95 5.14 -39.53
CA SER A 292 9.47 5.56 -40.84
C SER A 292 8.36 6.08 -41.74
N THR A 293 7.67 7.11 -41.28
CA THR A 293 7.10 8.10 -42.19
C THR A 293 7.93 9.37 -42.02
N GLN A 294 9.07 9.41 -42.70
CA GLN A 294 9.86 10.64 -42.89
C GLN A 294 9.64 11.17 -44.31
N PRO A 295 9.86 12.48 -44.53
CA PRO A 295 8.84 13.37 -45.04
C PRO A 295 9.02 13.66 -46.53
N GLU A 296 7.91 13.77 -47.26
CA GLU A 296 7.89 14.46 -48.55
C GLU A 296 6.65 15.35 -48.68
N GLY A 297 6.87 16.58 -49.16
CA GLY A 297 5.82 17.49 -49.63
C GLY A 297 5.37 18.54 -48.61
N GLY A 298 5.75 19.79 -48.85
CA GLY A 298 5.61 20.88 -47.90
C GLY A 298 4.18 21.38 -47.64
N SER A 299 3.99 21.93 -46.44
CA SER A 299 3.15 23.11 -46.20
C SER A 299 3.68 23.80 -44.95
N GLN A 300 4.04 25.08 -45.08
CA GLN A 300 4.40 25.93 -43.95
C GLN A 300 3.16 26.05 -43.05
N THR A 301 3.20 25.45 -41.86
CA THR A 301 2.25 25.75 -40.79
C THR A 301 2.98 26.64 -39.78
N GLY A 302 2.67 27.94 -39.85
CA GLY A 302 3.33 28.99 -39.08
C GLY A 302 3.22 28.76 -37.57
N GLY A 303 4.38 28.67 -36.92
CA GLY A 303 4.47 28.75 -35.47
C GLY A 303 3.99 30.11 -35.00
N ARG A 304 3.11 30.15 -33.99
CA ARG A 304 2.62 31.39 -33.39
C ARG A 304 3.80 32.23 -32.90
N SER A 305 3.96 33.41 -33.50
CA SER A 305 5.00 34.39 -33.14
C SER A 305 4.99 34.68 -31.64
N TRP A 306 6.17 34.90 -31.05
CA TRP A 306 6.39 35.16 -29.63
C TRP A 306 5.46 36.27 -29.10
N LEU A 307 5.22 37.32 -29.88
CA LEU A 307 4.28 38.41 -29.57
C LEU A 307 2.84 37.91 -29.35
N ASN A 308 2.41 36.88 -30.07
CA ASN A 308 1.06 36.31 -29.96
C ASN A 308 0.88 35.51 -28.66
N ARG A 309 1.98 34.99 -28.08
CA ARG A 309 1.98 34.24 -26.80
C ARG A 309 1.88 35.17 -25.59
N ILE A 310 2.49 36.36 -25.66
CA ILE A 310 2.48 37.33 -24.56
C ILE A 310 1.23 38.21 -24.57
N THR A 311 0.58 38.38 -25.71
CA THR A 311 -0.60 39.25 -25.86
C THR A 311 -1.93 38.50 -25.95
N PHE A 312 -1.91 37.18 -25.71
CA PHE A 312 -3.08 36.29 -25.75
C PHE A 312 -3.98 36.52 -26.99
N GLY A 313 -3.39 36.64 -28.18
CA GLY A 313 -4.19 36.71 -29.41
C GLY A 313 -4.77 38.07 -29.78
N THR A 314 -4.40 39.16 -29.10
CA THR A 314 -5.04 40.48 -29.36
C THR A 314 -4.41 41.28 -30.51
N PHE A 315 -3.15 41.02 -30.87
CA PHE A 315 -2.42 41.82 -31.87
C PHE A 315 -1.52 41.02 -32.83
N GLY A 316 -1.67 39.69 -32.92
CA GLY A 316 -0.89 38.85 -33.83
C GLY A 316 -1.51 38.78 -35.23
N ASP A 317 -0.71 39.10 -36.26
CA ASP A 317 -1.07 38.85 -37.66
C ASP A 317 -0.99 37.34 -37.95
N ASP A 318 -2.14 36.71 -38.05
CA ASP A 318 -2.29 35.31 -38.43
C ASP A 318 -2.40 35.30 -39.96
N GLY A 319 -1.31 35.04 -40.69
CA GLY A 319 -1.20 35.11 -42.15
C GLY A 319 -2.23 34.32 -42.97
N ARG A 320 -3.50 34.70 -42.90
CA ARG A 320 -4.64 34.19 -43.65
C ARG A 320 -4.83 35.07 -44.86
N VAL A 321 -4.41 34.54 -46.01
CA VAL A 321 -4.79 35.05 -47.33
C VAL A 321 -6.31 34.91 -47.44
N GLY A 322 -7.00 36.03 -47.68
CA GLY A 322 -8.46 36.07 -47.78
C GLY A 322 -8.99 35.36 -49.02
N GLU A 323 -10.13 34.69 -48.87
CA GLU A 323 -11.05 34.42 -49.99
C GLU A 323 -12.30 35.28 -49.83
N PRO A 324 -12.82 35.88 -50.92
CA PRO A 324 -13.96 36.76 -50.85
C PRO A 324 -15.26 35.97 -50.79
N THR A 325 -16.19 36.56 -50.06
CA THR A 325 -17.62 36.25 -49.97
C THR A 325 -18.29 36.09 -51.34
N GLN A 326 -18.99 34.97 -51.53
CA GLN A 326 -20.35 34.90 -52.08
C GLN A 326 -21.14 33.87 -51.28
#